data_AF-A0A0F8WXB6-F1
#
_entry.id   AF-A0A0F8WXB6-F1
#
_cell.length_a   1.000
_cell.length_b   1.000
_cell.length_c   1.000
_cell.angle_alpha   90.00
_cell.angle_beta   90.00
_cell.angle_gamma   90.00
#
_symmetry.space_group_name_H-M   'P 1'
#
loop_
_entity.id
_entity.type
_entity.pdbx_description
1 polymer ?
#
loop_
_entity_poly.entity_id
_entity_poly.type
_entity_poly.pdbx_seq_one_letter_code
_entity_poly.pdbx_strand_id
1 'polypeptide(L)'
;AVARGIGKRLGHEAVVFDGDTKQEDRQRYVDQFQSDPKIKFLVATGFVAGEGLDMTKAGYVIFSDFGWTPAYHQQCEGRIYGRLNECHGAVSYYVVGVDTIEEWIQEILARKLKIIEQIVEGNDSPDAGKSIGYELIKKMKTEMRSRKK
;
A
#
# COMPACT_ATOMS: atom_id res chain seq x y z
N ALA A 1 -0.31 -16.99 -4.86
CA ALA A 1 -0.20 -15.59 -4.45
C ALA A 1 -1.60 -15.02 -4.24
N VAL A 2 -1.82 -14.24 -3.18
CA VAL A 2 -3.13 -13.69 -2.77
C VAL A 2 -3.83 -12.96 -3.93
N ALA A 3 -3.09 -12.18 -4.72
CA ALA A 3 -3.59 -11.47 -5.90
C ALA A 3 -4.33 -12.39 -6.91
N ARG A 4 -3.71 -13.53 -7.28
CA ARG A 4 -4.34 -14.53 -8.15
C ARG A 4 -5.59 -15.16 -7.52
N GLY A 5 -5.60 -15.32 -6.20
CA GLY A 5 -6.76 -15.83 -5.46
C GLY A 5 -7.94 -14.86 -5.47
N ILE A 6 -7.67 -13.57 -5.27
CA ILE A 6 -8.68 -12.50 -5.36
C ILE A 6 -9.21 -12.40 -6.79
N GLY A 7 -8.34 -12.40 -7.80
CA GLY A 7 -8.72 -12.39 -9.22
C GLY A 7 -9.70 -13.50 -9.58
N LYS A 8 -9.43 -14.74 -9.14
CA LYS A 8 -10.34 -15.87 -9.38
C LYS A 8 -11.74 -15.67 -8.79
N ARG A 9 -11.86 -14.95 -7.67
CA ARG A 9 -13.16 -14.64 -7.04
C ARG A 9 -13.90 -13.52 -7.75
N LEU A 10 -13.18 -12.54 -8.27
CA LEU A 10 -13.75 -11.41 -9.02
C LEU A 10 -14.11 -11.79 -10.48
N GLY A 11 -13.54 -12.87 -10.99
CA GLY A 11 -13.91 -13.43 -12.29
C GLY A 11 -13.53 -12.51 -13.45
N HIS A 12 -14.46 -12.33 -14.40
CA HIS A 12 -14.19 -11.63 -15.67
C HIS A 12 -14.16 -10.10 -15.56
N GLU A 13 -14.54 -9.54 -14.40
CA GLU A 13 -14.50 -8.09 -14.15
C GLU A 13 -13.14 -7.62 -13.63
N ALA A 14 -12.17 -8.52 -13.48
CA ALA A 14 -10.87 -8.23 -12.93
C ALA A 14 -9.72 -8.56 -13.89
N VAL A 15 -8.75 -7.66 -13.94
CA VAL A 15 -7.41 -7.95 -14.47
C VAL A 15 -6.45 -8.13 -13.30
N VAL A 16 -5.54 -9.10 -13.42
CA VAL A 16 -4.58 -9.43 -12.36
C VAL A 16 -3.18 -9.56 -12.91
N PHE A 17 -2.23 -8.91 -12.26
CA PHE A 17 -0.81 -9.09 -12.54
C PHE A 17 0.03 -9.10 -11.26
N ASP A 18 1.14 -9.79 -11.30
CA ASP A 18 2.10 -9.92 -10.19
C ASP A 18 3.54 -9.94 -10.70
N GLY A 19 4.49 -10.23 -9.82
CA GLY A 19 5.93 -10.24 -10.15
C GLY A 19 6.29 -11.20 -11.28
N ASP A 20 5.51 -12.25 -11.52
CA ASP A 20 5.75 -13.22 -12.58
C ASP A 20 5.23 -12.73 -13.95
N THR A 21 4.40 -11.68 -13.96
CA THR A 21 3.80 -11.13 -15.17
C THR A 21 4.82 -10.29 -15.92
N LYS A 22 4.97 -10.51 -17.23
CA LYS A 22 5.87 -9.72 -18.08
C LYS A 22 5.42 -8.26 -18.14
N GLN A 23 6.38 -7.34 -18.31
CA GLN A 23 6.10 -5.91 -18.33
C GLN A 23 5.10 -5.51 -19.42
N GLU A 24 5.22 -6.06 -20.63
CA GLU A 24 4.29 -5.81 -21.74
C GLU A 24 2.85 -6.22 -21.39
N ASP A 25 2.68 -7.37 -20.72
CA ASP A 25 1.38 -7.86 -20.29
C ASP A 25 0.79 -6.97 -19.18
N ARG A 26 1.62 -6.46 -18.26
CA ARG A 26 1.18 -5.52 -17.21
C ARG A 26 0.56 -4.26 -17.83
N GLN A 27 1.24 -3.67 -18.83
CA GLN A 27 0.73 -2.48 -19.51
C GLN A 27 -0.62 -2.77 -20.18
N ARG A 28 -0.73 -3.90 -20.89
CA ARG A 28 -1.98 -4.32 -21.52
C ARG A 28 -3.13 -4.47 -20.52
N TYR A 29 -2.87 -5.03 -19.34
CA TYR A 29 -3.90 -5.15 -18.29
C TYR A 29 -4.31 -3.80 -17.72
N VAL A 30 -3.36 -2.88 -17.53
CA VAL A 30 -3.66 -1.51 -17.11
C VAL A 30 -4.49 -0.78 -18.16
N ASP A 31 -4.15 -0.90 -19.43
CA ASP A 31 -4.91 -0.29 -20.52
C ASP A 31 -6.35 -0.83 -20.57
N GLN A 32 -6.53 -2.14 -20.35
CA GLN A 32 -7.86 -2.76 -20.22
C GLN A 32 -8.64 -2.18 -19.04
N PHE A 33 -8.02 -2.05 -17.87
CA PHE A 33 -8.66 -1.45 -16.69
C PHE A 33 -9.08 0.00 -16.93
N GLN A 34 -8.27 0.78 -17.66
CA GLN A 34 -8.56 2.18 -17.93
C GLN A 34 -9.63 2.41 -19.01
N SER A 35 -9.72 1.51 -20.00
CA SER A 35 -10.53 1.72 -21.21
C SER A 35 -11.77 0.83 -21.29
N ASP A 36 -11.75 -0.39 -20.74
CA ASP A 36 -12.86 -1.33 -20.84
C ASP A 36 -13.82 -1.15 -19.64
N PRO A 37 -15.05 -0.66 -19.86
CA PRO A 37 -16.03 -0.48 -18.79
C PRO A 37 -16.47 -1.79 -18.14
N LYS A 38 -16.18 -2.96 -18.72
CA LYS A 38 -16.44 -4.28 -18.11
C LYS A 38 -15.42 -4.65 -17.03
N ILE A 39 -14.23 -4.06 -17.07
CA ILE A 39 -13.19 -4.31 -16.06
C ILE A 39 -13.39 -3.30 -14.93
N LYS A 40 -13.81 -3.80 -13.78
CA LYS A 40 -14.07 -3.00 -12.56
C LYS A 40 -12.93 -3.06 -11.56
N PHE A 41 -12.10 -4.09 -11.64
CA PHE A 41 -11.05 -4.33 -10.66
C PHE A 41 -9.71 -4.54 -11.34
N LEU A 42 -8.67 -3.97 -10.75
CA LEU A 42 -7.28 -4.28 -11.03
C LEU A 42 -6.66 -4.78 -9.75
N VAL A 43 -6.10 -6.00 -9.78
CA VAL A 43 -5.45 -6.60 -8.62
C VAL A 43 -3.97 -6.78 -8.95
N ALA A 44 -3.12 -6.14 -8.15
CA ALA A 44 -1.69 -6.19 -8.33
C ALA A 44 -0.97 -6.45 -7.00
N THR A 45 0.21 -7.08 -7.07
CA THR A 45 1.14 -7.07 -5.94
C THR A 45 1.78 -5.69 -5.82
N GLY A 46 1.85 -5.13 -4.62
CA GLY A 46 2.20 -3.71 -4.47
C GLY A 46 3.58 -3.32 -5.03
N PHE A 47 4.58 -4.21 -5.03
CA PHE A 47 5.88 -3.94 -5.68
C PHE A 47 5.74 -3.63 -7.17
N VAL A 48 4.86 -4.37 -7.85
CA VAL A 48 4.61 -4.17 -9.27
C VAL A 48 3.71 -2.96 -9.52
N ALA A 49 2.76 -2.70 -8.62
CA ALA A 49 1.87 -1.55 -8.71
C ALA A 49 2.60 -0.20 -8.53
N GLY A 50 3.73 -0.17 -7.80
CA GLY A 50 4.55 1.04 -7.62
C GLY A 50 5.37 1.46 -8.85
N GLU A 51 5.57 0.54 -9.81
CA GLU A 51 6.46 0.70 -10.95
C GLU A 51 5.74 1.30 -12.17
N GLY A 52 5.68 2.63 -12.26
CA GLY A 52 5.48 3.36 -13.54
C GLY A 52 4.11 3.22 -14.23
N LEU A 53 3.20 2.40 -13.72
CA LEU A 53 1.86 2.19 -14.29
C LEU A 53 0.88 3.23 -13.76
N ASP A 54 0.18 3.92 -14.66
CA ASP A 54 -0.88 4.85 -14.29
C ASP A 54 -2.23 4.12 -14.19
N MET A 55 -2.93 4.31 -13.07
CA MET A 55 -4.21 3.65 -12.75
C MET A 55 -5.27 4.70 -12.41
N THR A 56 -5.23 5.84 -13.11
CA THR A 56 -6.06 7.01 -12.82
C THR A 56 -7.55 6.71 -12.90
N LYS A 57 -8.00 5.72 -13.68
CA LYS A 57 -9.44 5.40 -13.68
C LYS A 57 -9.99 4.91 -12.34
N ALA A 58 -9.14 4.47 -11.41
CA ALA A 58 -9.55 4.00 -10.10
C ALA A 58 -9.97 5.17 -9.19
N GLY A 59 -11.19 5.11 -8.66
CA GLY A 59 -11.64 6.00 -7.57
C GLY A 59 -11.27 5.50 -6.17
N TYR A 60 -10.87 4.23 -6.06
CA TYR A 60 -10.62 3.56 -4.79
C TYR A 60 -9.37 2.70 -4.88
N VAL A 61 -8.58 2.69 -3.81
CA VAL A 61 -7.47 1.75 -3.61
C VAL A 61 -7.62 1.05 -2.28
N ILE A 62 -7.38 -0.26 -2.27
CA ILE A 62 -7.43 -1.09 -1.08
C ILE A 62 -6.08 -1.75 -0.91
N PHE A 63 -5.37 -1.39 0.15
CA PHE A 63 -4.15 -2.07 0.57
C PHE A 63 -4.55 -3.25 1.46
N SER A 64 -4.27 -4.46 0.96
CA SER A 64 -4.53 -5.70 1.71
C SER A 64 -3.45 -6.00 2.74
N ASP A 65 -2.27 -5.40 2.60
CA ASP A 65 -1.13 -5.52 3.50
C ASP A 65 -0.37 -4.20 3.57
N PHE A 66 0.51 -4.08 4.57
CA PHE A 66 1.32 -2.89 4.78
C PHE A 66 2.78 -3.13 4.38
N GLY A 67 3.32 -2.22 3.57
CA GLY A 67 4.76 -2.06 3.42
C GLY A 67 5.42 -1.49 4.70
N TRP A 68 6.74 -1.65 4.83
CA TRP A 68 7.50 -1.18 6.01
C TRP A 68 7.83 0.32 6.02
N THR A 69 7.54 1.02 4.93
CA THR A 69 7.92 2.42 4.69
C THR A 69 6.72 3.20 4.15
N PRO A 70 6.37 4.38 4.71
CA PRO A 70 5.23 5.16 4.24
C PRO A 70 5.31 5.55 2.75
N ALA A 71 6.52 5.87 2.27
CA ALA A 71 6.76 6.25 0.88
C ALA A 71 6.32 5.20 -0.15
N TYR A 72 6.31 3.91 0.24
CA TYR A 72 5.83 2.84 -0.62
C TYR A 72 4.34 2.99 -0.95
N HIS A 73 3.52 3.25 0.07
CA HIS A 73 2.07 3.45 -0.12
C HIS A 73 1.81 4.77 -0.85
N GLN A 74 2.51 5.85 -0.47
CA GLN A 74 2.40 7.14 -1.16
C GLN A 74 2.72 7.03 -2.66
N GLN A 75 3.72 6.22 -3.02
CA GLN A 75 4.05 5.96 -4.42
C GLN A 75 2.92 5.23 -5.16
N CYS A 76 2.31 4.22 -4.51
CA CYS A 76 1.18 3.47 -5.07
C CYS A 76 -0.06 4.38 -5.23
N GLU A 77 -0.40 5.16 -4.20
CA GLU A 77 -1.50 6.12 -4.24
C GLU A 77 -1.29 7.17 -5.34
N GLY A 78 -0.06 7.64 -5.51
CA GLY A 78 0.31 8.59 -6.57
C GLY A 78 0.07 8.09 -8.00
N ARG A 79 -0.16 6.79 -8.21
CA ARG A 79 -0.55 6.22 -9.51
C ARG A 79 -2.04 6.29 -9.79
N ILE A 80 -2.83 6.46 -8.75
CA ILE A 80 -4.30 6.38 -8.78
C ILE A 80 -4.90 7.78 -8.79
N TYR A 81 -4.25 8.75 -8.14
CA TYR A 81 -4.68 10.14 -8.23
C TYR A 81 -4.69 10.64 -9.68
N GLY A 82 -5.76 11.37 -10.01
CA GLY A 82 -5.91 12.03 -11.29
C GLY A 82 -4.73 12.93 -11.63
N ARG A 83 -4.37 12.98 -12.91
CA ARG A 83 -3.33 13.90 -13.41
C ARG A 83 -3.93 15.27 -13.66
N LEU A 84 -3.08 16.26 -13.98
CA LEU A 84 -3.50 17.65 -14.24
C LEU A 84 -4.64 17.78 -15.26
N ASN A 85 -4.72 16.86 -16.22
CA ASN A 85 -5.71 16.87 -17.29
C ASN A 85 -7.02 16.15 -16.93
N GLU A 86 -7.06 15.39 -15.83
CA GLU A 86 -8.22 14.63 -15.35
C GLU A 86 -8.24 14.64 -13.82
N CYS A 87 -8.68 15.77 -13.25
CA CYS A 87 -8.70 15.97 -11.80
C CYS A 87 -9.86 15.19 -11.16
N HIS A 88 -9.57 14.00 -10.64
CA HIS A 88 -10.45 13.30 -9.72
C HIS A 88 -9.67 12.87 -8.47
N GLY A 89 -10.39 12.77 -7.35
CA GLY A 89 -9.86 12.22 -6.12
C GLY A 89 -9.85 10.68 -6.14
N ALA A 90 -9.10 10.11 -5.22
CA ALA A 90 -9.13 8.69 -4.90
C ALA A 90 -9.18 8.51 -3.38
N VAL A 91 -9.84 7.44 -2.94
CA VAL A 91 -9.90 7.09 -1.51
C VAL A 91 -9.06 5.85 -1.26
N SER A 92 -8.12 5.97 -0.33
CA SER A 92 -7.29 4.86 0.12
C SER A 92 -7.88 4.19 1.34
N TYR A 93 -8.09 2.88 1.24
CA TYR A 93 -8.43 2.01 2.36
C TYR A 93 -7.23 1.15 2.73
N TYR A 94 -6.91 1.14 4.01
CA TYR A 94 -5.88 0.29 4.59
C TYR A 94 -6.59 -0.75 5.46
N VAL A 95 -6.56 -2.01 5.04
CA VAL A 95 -7.19 -3.10 5.79
C VAL A 95 -6.24 -3.54 6.89
N VAL A 96 -6.73 -3.54 8.14
CA VAL A 96 -5.97 -3.94 9.33
C VAL A 96 -6.71 -5.08 10.00
N GLY A 97 -6.02 -6.20 10.21
CA GLY A 97 -6.51 -7.30 11.03
C GLY A 97 -6.51 -6.93 12.51
N VAL A 98 -7.67 -7.04 13.16
CA VAL A 98 -7.82 -6.82 14.60
C VAL A 98 -7.05 -7.88 15.39
N ASP A 99 -6.40 -7.47 16.48
CA ASP A 99 -5.56 -8.34 17.33
C ASP A 99 -4.37 -8.99 16.59
N THR A 100 -3.92 -8.37 15.49
CA THR A 100 -2.77 -8.85 14.72
C THR A 100 -1.58 -7.89 14.82
N ILE A 101 -0.43 -8.33 14.29
CA ILE A 101 0.77 -7.49 14.17
C ILE A 101 0.54 -6.25 13.27
N GLU A 102 -0.51 -6.23 12.46
CA GLU A 102 -0.78 -5.15 11.50
C GLU A 102 -1.14 -3.83 12.18
N GLU A 103 -1.85 -3.86 13.32
CA GLU A 103 -2.15 -2.66 14.13
C GLU A 103 -0.85 -1.94 14.54
N TRP A 104 0.19 -2.71 14.83
CA TRP A 104 1.48 -2.20 15.26
C TRP A 104 2.25 -1.63 14.09
N ILE A 105 2.19 -2.31 12.94
CA ILE A 105 2.80 -1.82 11.70
C ILE A 105 2.18 -0.47 11.32
N GLN A 106 0.87 -0.33 11.46
CA GLN A 106 0.18 0.93 11.25
C GLN A 106 0.68 2.03 12.19
N GLU A 107 0.83 1.76 13.50
CA GLU A 107 1.41 2.72 14.45
C GLU A 107 2.82 3.18 14.05
N ILE A 108 3.67 2.24 13.61
CA ILE A 108 5.04 2.54 13.18
C ILE A 108 5.02 3.46 11.96
N LEU A 109 4.19 3.13 10.97
CA LEU A 109 4.08 3.90 9.74
C LEU A 109 3.61 5.32 10.03
N ALA A 110 2.62 5.48 10.92
CA ALA A 110 2.14 6.79 11.36
C ALA A 110 3.24 7.61 12.05
N ARG A 111 4.04 6.99 12.94
CA ARG A 111 5.17 7.67 13.58
C ARG A 111 6.26 8.07 12.58
N LYS A 112 6.61 7.18 11.66
CA LYS A 112 7.59 7.46 10.59
C LYS A 112 7.13 8.63 9.73
N LEU A 113 5.84 8.67 9.36
CA LEU A 113 5.27 9.75 8.58
C LEU A 113 5.37 11.10 9.32
N LYS A 114 5.00 11.13 10.61
CA LYS A 114 5.10 12.33 11.44
C LYS A 114 6.52 12.88 11.54
N ILE A 115 7.52 12.00 11.67
CA ILE A 115 8.93 12.42 11.69
C ILE A 115 9.32 13.06 10.35
N ILE A 116 8.90 12.46 9.23
CA ILE A 116 9.15 12.99 7.89
C ILE A 116 8.51 14.38 7.74
N GLU A 117 7.25 14.53 8.15
CA GLU A 117 6.53 15.82 8.11
C GLU A 117 7.25 16.90 8.92
N GLN A 118 7.68 16.59 10.16
CA GLN A 118 8.41 17.54 11.01
C GLN A 118 9.73 18.01 10.39
N ILE A 119 10.45 17.11 9.71
CA ILE A 119 11.70 17.45 9.02
C ILE A 119 11.41 18.36 7.81
N VAL A 120 10.37 18.07 7.05
CA VAL A 120 9.96 18.89 5.89
C VAL A 120 9.51 20.28 6.32
N GLU A 121 8.85 20.39 7.46
CA GLU A 121 8.42 21.67 8.07
C GLU A 121 9.57 22.46 8.72
N GLY A 122 10.77 21.88 8.83
CA GLY A 122 11.96 22.55 9.37
C GLY A 122 12.01 22.63 10.90
N ASN A 123 11.27 21.76 11.61
CA ASN A 123 11.34 21.65 13.07
C ASN A 123 12.37 20.59 13.48
N ASP A 124 13.29 20.95 14.39
CA ASP A 124 14.23 19.99 14.99
C ASP A 124 13.47 18.88 15.73
N SER A 125 13.59 17.64 15.26
CA SER A 125 12.90 16.49 15.85
C SER A 125 13.77 15.84 16.94
N PRO A 126 13.33 15.80 18.22
CA PRO A 126 14.10 15.20 19.33
C PRO A 126 14.28 13.67 19.22
N ASP A 127 13.62 13.02 18.26
CA ASP A 127 13.48 11.56 18.19
C ASP A 127 14.21 10.93 16.98
N ALA A 128 14.96 11.72 16.21
CA ALA A 128 15.68 11.30 15.00
C ALA A 128 16.75 10.21 15.24
N GLY A 129 17.11 9.91 16.49
CA GLY A 129 18.17 8.96 16.86
C GLY A 129 17.73 7.57 17.30
N LYS A 130 16.43 7.29 17.46
CA LYS A 130 15.97 5.97 17.96
C LYS A 130 15.61 5.05 16.81
N SER A 131 16.30 3.91 16.71
CA SER A 131 15.93 2.84 15.79
C SER A 131 14.55 2.30 16.17
N ILE A 132 13.53 2.72 15.42
CA ILE A 132 12.14 2.29 15.59
C ILE A 132 12.02 0.75 15.53
N GLY A 133 12.82 0.12 14.67
CA GLY A 133 12.98 -1.35 14.56
C GLY A 133 13.36 -2.03 15.88
N TYR A 134 14.24 -1.40 16.66
CA TYR A 134 14.70 -1.92 17.94
C TYR A 134 13.64 -1.79 19.03
N GLU A 135 12.97 -0.64 19.10
CA GLU A 135 11.86 -0.41 20.04
C GLU A 135 10.71 -1.41 19.82
N LEU A 136 10.47 -1.81 18.56
CA LEU A 136 9.49 -2.83 18.19
C LEU A 136 9.84 -4.22 18.74
N ILE A 137 11.07 -4.68 18.49
CA ILE A 137 11.54 -5.98 19.00
C ILE A 137 11.44 -6.00 20.53
N LYS A 138 11.71 -4.87 21.18
CA LYS A 138 11.59 -4.72 22.63
C LYS A 138 10.12 -4.78 23.10
N LYS A 139 9.20 -4.08 22.43
CA LYS A 139 7.76 -4.12 22.75
C LYS A 139 7.17 -5.52 22.54
N MET A 140 7.50 -6.18 21.42
CA MET A 140 7.10 -7.58 21.15
C MET A 140 7.61 -8.55 22.22
N LYS A 141 8.89 -8.45 22.60
CA LYS A 141 9.45 -9.29 23.68
C LYS A 141 8.75 -9.04 25.02
N THR A 142 8.31 -7.81 25.27
CA THR A 142 7.64 -7.45 26.52
C THR A 142 6.23 -8.03 26.56
N GLU A 143 5.48 -7.97 25.46
CA GLU A 143 4.14 -8.56 25.39
C GLU A 143 4.14 -10.09 25.33
N MET A 144 5.10 -10.70 24.64
CA MET A 144 5.28 -12.15 24.68
C MET A 144 5.60 -12.67 26.09
N ARG A 145 6.25 -11.86 26.92
CA ARG A 145 6.50 -12.17 28.35
C ARG A 145 5.24 -11.98 29.19
N SER A 146 4.41 -10.99 28.87
CA SER A 146 3.11 -10.74 29.51
C SER A 146 2.13 -11.89 29.24
N ARG A 147 2.02 -12.37 28.00
CA ARG A 147 1.14 -13.49 27.60
C ARG A 147 1.57 -14.87 28.14
N LYS A 148 2.77 -15.00 28.71
CA LYS A 148 3.28 -16.25 29.32
C LYS A 148 3.10 -16.32 30.83
N LYS A 149 2.61 -15.26 31.48
CA LYS A 149 2.17 -15.24 32.88
C LYS A 149 0.67 -15.40 32.95
#